data_AF-A0A2V8PVF2-F1
#
_entry.id   AF-A0A2V8PVF2-F1
#
_cell.length_a   1.000
_cell.length_b   1.000
_cell.length_c   1.000
_cell.angle_alpha   90.00
_cell.angle_beta   90.00
_cell.angle_gamma   90.00
#
_symmetry.space_group_name_H-M   'P 1'
#
loop_
_entity.id
_entity.type
_entity.pdbx_description
1 polymer ?
#
loop_
_entity_poly.entity_id
_entity_poly.type
_entity_poly.pdbx_seq_one_letter_code
_entity_poly.pdbx_strand_id
1 'polypeptide(L)'
;MIAVDVGADGAKFMDRPKTALGVLTQTFVAVERIVSNQERDNADILITPRVGHIRWDQTRRAEELLRIGYEAGLESIDRINAILKPHTLKEKPAMVCV
;
A
#
# COMPACT_ATOMS: atom_id res chain seq x y z
N MET A 1 -10.46 8.46 -0.90
CA MET A 1 -9.68 7.49 -0.11
C MET A 1 -8.29 7.33 -0.70
N ILE A 2 -7.25 7.50 0.12
CA ILE A 2 -5.86 7.14 -0.25
C ILE A 2 -5.63 5.69 0.20
N ALA A 3 -5.28 4.81 -0.73
CA ALA A 3 -4.96 3.42 -0.46
C ALA A 3 -3.45 3.18 -0.58
N VAL A 4 -2.95 2.21 0.20
CA VAL A 4 -1.55 1.75 0.14
C VAL A 4 -1.57 0.25 -0.11
N ASP A 5 -1.00 -0.18 -1.24
CA ASP A 5 -0.88 -1.60 -1.59
C ASP A 5 0.59 -2.01 -1.58
N VAL A 6 0.99 -2.69 -0.51
CA VAL A 6 2.34 -3.24 -0.32
C VAL A 6 2.59 -4.53 -1.11
N GLY A 7 1.52 -5.16 -1.62
CA GLY A 7 1.59 -6.36 -2.47
C GLY A 7 1.72 -6.04 -3.96
N ALA A 8 1.51 -4.79 -4.37
CA ALA A 8 1.52 -4.36 -5.78
C ALA A 8 2.83 -4.64 -6.52
N ASP A 9 3.98 -4.55 -5.83
CA ASP A 9 5.30 -4.87 -6.41
C ASP A 9 5.50 -6.38 -6.64
N GLY A 10 4.59 -7.21 -6.13
CA GLY A 10 4.60 -8.66 -6.24
C GLY A 10 5.61 -9.34 -5.32
N ALA A 11 5.34 -10.58 -4.94
CA ALA A 11 6.24 -11.39 -4.11
C ALA A 11 7.43 -11.91 -4.94
N LYS A 12 8.38 -11.04 -5.33
CA LYS A 12 9.55 -11.37 -6.17
C LYS A 12 10.52 -12.37 -5.51
N PHE A 13 10.40 -12.58 -4.21
CA PHE A 13 11.16 -13.58 -3.46
C PHE A 13 10.61 -15.02 -3.64
N MET A 14 9.44 -15.19 -4.26
CA MET A 14 8.81 -16.51 -4.44
C MET A 14 9.35 -17.21 -5.69
N ASP A 15 10.04 -18.32 -5.48
CA ASP A 15 10.44 -19.26 -6.54
C ASP A 15 9.37 -20.33 -6.78
N ARG A 16 9.59 -21.17 -7.81
CA ARG A 16 8.74 -22.34 -8.10
C ARG A 16 8.61 -23.22 -6.85
N PRO A 17 7.38 -23.56 -6.42
CA PRO A 17 7.16 -24.27 -5.17
C PRO A 17 7.67 -25.70 -5.28
N LYS A 18 8.34 -26.17 -4.22
CA LYS A 18 8.88 -27.54 -4.10
C LYS A 18 8.15 -28.38 -3.02
N THR A 19 7.18 -27.78 -2.34
CA THR A 19 6.45 -28.38 -1.21
C THR A 19 4.96 -28.07 -1.32
N ALA A 20 4.12 -28.88 -0.67
CA ALA A 20 2.67 -28.63 -0.59
C ALA A 20 2.36 -27.27 0.06
N LEU A 21 3.10 -26.89 1.10
CA LEU A 21 2.99 -25.58 1.72
C LEU A 21 3.32 -24.46 0.72
N GLY A 22 4.36 -24.62 -0.10
CA GLY A 22 4.70 -23.64 -1.13
C GLY A 22 3.61 -23.46 -2.19
N VAL A 23 2.95 -24.56 -2.60
CA VAL A 23 1.80 -24.51 -3.52
C VAL A 23 0.64 -23.74 -2.87
N LEU A 24 0.35 -24.03 -1.61
CA LEU A 24 -0.70 -23.34 -0.85
C LEU A 24 -0.41 -21.84 -0.73
N THR A 25 0.81 -21.46 -0.35
CA THR A 25 1.24 -20.06 -0.27
C THR A 25 1.11 -19.35 -1.62
N GLN A 26 1.55 -19.97 -2.72
CA GLN A 26 1.42 -19.37 -4.05
C GLN A 26 -0.05 -19.21 -4.48
N THR A 27 -0.92 -20.13 -4.08
CA THR A 27 -2.36 -20.03 -4.32
C THR A 27 -2.95 -18.82 -3.58
N PHE A 28 -2.59 -18.62 -2.31
CA PHE A 28 -3.01 -17.43 -1.56
C PHE A 28 -2.56 -16.13 -2.20
N VAL A 29 -1.28 -16.04 -2.61
CA VAL A 29 -0.75 -14.85 -3.32
C VAL A 29 -1.50 -14.60 -4.63
N ALA A 30 -1.84 -15.65 -5.37
CA ALA A 30 -2.60 -15.52 -6.62
C ALA A 30 -4.02 -14.96 -6.38
N VAL A 31 -4.72 -15.48 -5.36
CA VAL A 31 -6.06 -15.00 -4.98
C VAL A 31 -6.01 -13.56 -4.49
N GLU A 32 -5.07 -13.24 -3.59
CA GLU A 32 -4.85 -11.87 -3.10
C GLU A 32 -4.65 -10.90 -4.27
N ARG A 33 -3.78 -11.25 -5.24
CA ARG A 33 -3.53 -10.41 -6.42
C ARG A 33 -4.78 -10.15 -7.26
N ILE A 34 -5.66 -11.14 -7.41
CA ILE A 34 -6.91 -10.98 -8.15
C ILE A 34 -7.81 -9.97 -7.44
N VAL A 35 -8.02 -10.15 -6.13
CA VAL A 35 -8.87 -9.27 -5.32
C VAL A 35 -8.30 -7.86 -5.27
N SER A 36 -7.00 -7.72 -4.97
CA SER A 36 -6.33 -6.42 -4.95
C SER A 36 -6.43 -5.70 -6.29
N ASN A 37 -6.27 -6.38 -7.42
CA ASN A 37 -6.44 -5.76 -8.74
C ASN A 37 -7.84 -5.18 -8.94
N GLN A 38 -8.89 -5.86 -8.46
CA GLN A 38 -10.27 -5.38 -8.57
C GLN A 38 -10.54 -4.16 -7.69
N GLU A 39 -9.95 -4.12 -6.49
CA GLU A 39 -10.18 -3.05 -5.52
C GLU A 39 -9.32 -1.80 -5.76
N ARG A 40 -8.19 -1.90 -6.48
CA ARG A 40 -7.31 -0.75 -6.75
C ARG A 40 -8.01 0.40 -7.46
N ASP A 41 -8.95 0.08 -8.35
CA ASP A 41 -9.71 1.08 -9.11
C ASP A 41 -10.68 1.89 -8.24
N ASN A 42 -10.96 1.42 -7.01
CA ASN A 42 -11.81 2.13 -6.04
C ASN A 42 -11.04 3.22 -5.26
N ALA A 43 -9.72 3.35 -5.44
CA ALA A 43 -8.91 4.33 -4.74
C ALA A 43 -8.71 5.61 -5.58
N ASP A 44 -8.94 6.79 -4.98
CA ASP A 44 -8.61 8.07 -5.63
C ASP A 44 -7.09 8.21 -5.84
N ILE A 45 -6.32 7.69 -4.89
CA ILE A 45 -4.86 7.59 -4.96
C ILE A 45 -4.45 6.22 -4.44
N LEU A 46 -3.70 5.50 -5.26
CA LEU A 46 -3.01 4.27 -4.88
C LEU A 46 -1.51 4.55 -4.76
N ILE A 47 -0.95 4.26 -3.60
CA ILE A 47 0.50 4.28 -3.34
C ILE A 47 0.99 2.83 -3.34
N THR A 48 2.02 2.53 -4.13
CA THR A 48 2.56 1.17 -4.32
C THR A 48 4.05 1.12 -3.97
N PRO A 49 4.41 0.98 -2.69
CA PRO A 49 5.82 0.91 -2.28
C PRO A 49 6.54 -0.30 -2.88
N ARG A 50 7.80 -0.13 -3.28
CA ARG A 50 8.62 -1.18 -3.93
C ARG A 50 9.28 -2.10 -2.90
N VAL A 51 8.52 -3.05 -2.36
CA VAL A 51 8.97 -3.97 -1.30
C VAL A 51 8.99 -5.45 -1.71
N GLY A 52 8.79 -5.77 -2.99
CA GLY A 52 8.60 -7.15 -3.46
C GLY A 52 9.79 -8.08 -3.26
N HIS A 53 10.99 -7.52 -3.05
CA HIS A 53 12.22 -8.25 -2.73
C HIS A 53 12.37 -8.60 -1.24
N ILE A 54 11.47 -8.10 -0.38
CA ILE A 54 11.50 -8.33 1.06
C ILE A 54 10.48 -9.42 1.39
N ARG A 55 10.95 -10.50 2.02
CA ARG A 55 10.04 -11.57 2.48
C ARG A 55 9.23 -11.09 3.69
N TRP A 56 8.01 -11.60 3.81
CA TRP A 56 7.07 -11.21 4.87
C TRP A 56 7.56 -11.55 6.28
N ASP A 57 8.42 -12.55 6.41
CA ASP A 57 9.01 -12.98 7.68
C ASP A 57 10.32 -12.25 8.04
N GLN A 58 10.83 -11.36 7.18
CA GLN A 58 12.06 -10.59 7.42
C GLN A 58 11.83 -9.33 8.25
N THR A 59 11.25 -9.49 9.44
CA THR A 59 10.87 -8.37 10.34
C THR A 59 12.06 -7.50 10.78
N ARG A 60 13.29 -8.02 10.73
CA ARG A 60 14.52 -7.28 11.04
C ARG A 60 14.87 -6.18 10.02
N ARG A 61 14.19 -6.12 8.87
CA ARG A 61 14.40 -5.08 7.83
C ARG A 61 13.44 -3.89 7.99
N ALA A 62 12.94 -3.64 9.21
CA ALA A 62 11.97 -2.59 9.49
C ALA A 62 12.43 -1.20 9.01
N GLU A 63 13.70 -0.83 9.21
CA GLU A 63 14.23 0.47 8.77
C GLU A 63 14.14 0.65 7.25
N GLU A 64 14.43 -0.41 6.48
CA GLU A 64 14.32 -0.39 5.03
C GLU A 64 12.86 -0.27 4.57
N LEU A 65 11.95 -1.03 5.21
CA LEU A 65 10.52 -0.97 4.93
C LEU A 65 9.96 0.43 5.18
N LEU A 66 10.33 1.06 6.31
CA LEU A 66 9.93 2.43 6.64
C LEU A 66 10.45 3.44 5.62
N ARG A 67 11.72 3.33 5.23
CA ARG A 67 12.32 4.21 4.22
C ARG A 67 11.61 4.09 2.87
N ILE A 68 11.35 2.87 2.39
CA ILE A 68 10.66 2.64 1.12
C ILE A 68 9.22 3.20 1.17
N GLY A 69 8.52 3.01 2.29
CA GLY A 69 7.17 3.57 2.47
C GLY A 69 7.17 5.10 2.48
N TYR A 70 8.13 5.72 3.17
CA TYR A 70 8.29 7.17 3.21
C TYR A 70 8.59 7.76 1.84
N GLU A 71 9.53 7.15 1.10
CA GLU A 71 9.87 7.56 -0.27
C GLU A 71 8.66 7.44 -1.21
N ALA A 72 7.90 6.34 -1.15
CA ALA A 72 6.68 6.18 -1.95
C ALA A 72 5.60 7.23 -1.62
N GLY A 73 5.52 7.63 -0.35
CA GLY A 73 4.65 8.71 0.11
C GLY A 73 5.09 10.07 -0.43
N LEU A 74 6.38 10.38 -0.36
CA LEU A 74 6.96 11.59 -0.94
C LEU A 74 6.76 11.67 -2.46
N GLU A 75 6.99 10.56 -3.18
CA GLU A 75 6.73 10.44 -4.63
C GLU A 75 5.26 10.75 -4.98
N SER A 76 4.34 10.53 -4.03
CA SER A 76 2.90 10.74 -4.22
C SER A 76 2.38 12.08 -3.67
N ILE A 77 3.23 12.90 -3.04
CA ILE A 77 2.79 14.04 -2.22
C ILE A 77 2.00 15.08 -3.02
N ASP A 78 2.37 15.34 -4.27
CA ASP A 78 1.68 16.31 -5.12
C ASP A 78 0.27 15.85 -5.47
N ARG A 79 0.10 14.55 -5.76
CA ARG A 79 -1.21 13.94 -6.02
C ARG A 79 -2.07 14.01 -4.75
N ILE A 80 -1.49 13.71 -3.59
CA ILE A 80 -2.18 13.82 -2.30
C ILE A 80 -2.64 15.26 -2.06
N ASN A 81 -1.77 16.25 -2.26
CA ASN A 81 -2.14 17.66 -2.11
C ASN A 81 -3.23 18.08 -3.09
N ALA A 82 -3.22 17.55 -4.33
CA ALA A 82 -4.23 17.84 -5.33
C ALA A 82 -5.63 17.38 -4.92
N ILE A 83 -5.78 16.27 -4.21
CA ILE A 83 -7.08 15.80 -3.69
C ILE A 83 -7.50 16.50 -2.38
N LEU A 84 -6.55 17.07 -1.63
CA LEU A 84 -6.86 17.82 -0.40
C LEU A 84 -7.34 19.25 -0.67
N LYS A 85 -6.80 19.92 -1.70
CA LYS A 85 -7.23 21.28 -2.11
C LYS A 85 -8.74 21.42 -2.41
N PRO A 86 -9.42 20.48 -3.10
CA PRO A 86 -10.88 20.53 -3.28
C PRO A 86 -11.68 20.23 -2.00
N HIS A 87 -11.03 19.90 -0.87
CA HIS A 87 -11.66 19.56 0.40
C HIS A 87 -11.22 20.48 1.54
N THR A 88 -10.78 21.71 1.22
CA THR A 88 -10.38 22.72 2.21
C THR A 88 -11.45 22.83 3.29
N LEU A 89 -11.09 22.21 4.41
CA LEU A 89 -11.76 22.02 5.69
C LEU A 89 -13.02 22.89 5.84
N LYS A 90 -14.20 22.27 5.95
CA LYS A 90 -15.35 22.93 6.60
C LYS A 90 -14.84 23.41 7.96
N GLU A 91 -14.62 24.72 8.10
CA GLU A 91 -14.29 25.33 9.37
C GLU A 91 -15.35 24.89 10.37
N LYS A 92 -14.91 24.31 11.49
CA LYS A 92 -15.77 24.11 12.65
C LYS A 92 -16.32 25.51 12.99
N PRO A 93 -17.65 25.73 13.03
CA PRO A 93 -18.16 27.03 13.45
C PRO A 93 -17.61 27.31 14.84
N ALA A 94 -17.00 28.49 15.01
CA ALA A 94 -16.47 28.94 16.28
C ALA A 94 -17.58 28.82 17.33
N MET A 95 -17.26 28.13 18.43
CA MET A 95 -18.13 28.03 19.60
C MET A 95 -18.26 29.44 20.18
N VAL A 96 -19.38 30.11 19.89
CA VAL A 96 -19.75 31.36 20.55
C VAL A 96 -20.30 30.98 21.93
N CYS A 97 -19.47 31.11 22.96
CA CYS A 97 -19.98 31.16 24.33
C CYS A 97 -20.48 32.60 24.57
N VAL A 98 -21.80 32.72 24.73
CA VAL A 98 -22.51 33.89 25.27
C VAL A 98 -22.36 33.91 26.78
#